data_AF-A0A832NJ18-F1
#
_entry.id   AF-A0A832NJ18-F1
#
_cell.length_a   1.000
_cell.length_b   1.000
_cell.length_c   1.000
_cell.angle_alpha   90.00
_cell.angle_beta   90.00
_cell.angle_gamma   90.00
#
_symmetry.space_group_name_H-M   'P 1'
#
loop_
_entity.id
_entity.type
_entity.pdbx_description
1 polymer ?
#
loop_
_entity_poly.entity_id
_entity_poly.type
_entity_poly.pdbx_seq_one_letter_code
_entity_poly.pdbx_strand_id
1 'polypeptide(L)' 'MTAQRQHRAAQFAKVHDHRKRRVRGLWERNGTFYAQITVSDPGTGRKAVRRVRLEDENGNPVGTVGEAIKRMTGL' A
#
# COMPACT_ATOMS: atom_id res chain seq x y z
N MET A 1 30.87 -8.09 5.14
CA MET A 1 29.66 -7.58 5.80
C MET A 1 28.44 -8.06 5.02
N THR A 2 27.96 -9.26 5.30
CA THR A 2 26.77 -9.85 4.65
C THR A 2 25.55 -9.55 5.52
N ALA A 3 24.78 -8.53 5.14
CA ALA A 3 23.53 -8.23 5.82
C ALA A 3 22.57 -9.43 5.63
N GLN A 4 22.26 -10.10 6.72
CA GLN A 4 21.34 -11.24 6.78
C GLN A 4 20.01 -10.83 6.14
N ARG A 5 19.73 -11.36 4.93
CA ARG A 5 18.38 -11.42 4.36
C ARG A 5 17.55 -12.33 5.27
N GLN A 6 16.98 -11.75 6.32
CA GLN A 6 15.95 -12.42 7.09
C GLN A 6 14.76 -12.63 6.14
N HIS A 7 14.52 -13.88 5.74
CA HIS A 7 13.31 -14.35 5.06
C HIS A 7 12.11 -14.27 6.02
N ARG A 8 11.86 -13.11 6.62
CA ARG A 8 10.63 -12.83 7.34
C ARG A 8 9.54 -12.79 6.27
N ALA A 9 8.54 -13.68 6.37
CA ALA A 9 7.41 -13.69 5.46
C ALA A 9 6.92 -12.25 5.27
N ALA A 10 6.79 -11.83 4.01
CA ALA A 10 6.47 -10.46 3.64
C ALA A 10 5.16 -10.02 4.29
N GLN A 11 5.25 -9.32 5.42
CA GLN A 11 4.11 -8.79 6.14
C GLN A 11 3.78 -7.40 5.62
N PHE A 12 2.52 -7.01 5.74
CA PHE A 12 2.12 -5.64 5.46
C PHE A 12 2.62 -4.73 6.58
N ALA A 13 3.46 -3.76 6.23
CA ALA A 13 3.95 -2.73 7.12
C ALA A 13 3.16 -1.43 6.92
N LYS A 14 3.04 -0.64 8.00
CA LYS A 14 2.43 0.69 7.95
C LYS A 14 3.43 1.67 7.34
N VAL A 15 2.98 2.46 6.37
CA VAL A 15 3.82 3.47 5.72
C VAL A 15 3.77 4.79 6.51
N HIS A 16 4.91 5.48 6.55
CA HIS A 16 5.05 6.78 7.21
C HIS A 16 5.49 7.83 6.19
N ASP A 17 5.07 9.08 6.39
CA ASP A 17 5.51 10.23 5.59
C ASP A 17 6.91 10.70 6.02
N HIS A 18 7.45 11.69 5.30
CA HIS A 18 8.74 12.32 5.63
C HIS A 18 8.79 12.94 7.04
N ARG A 19 7.62 13.26 7.63
CA ARG A 19 7.48 13.77 9.00
C ARG A 19 7.30 12.65 10.03
N LYS A 20 7.54 11.39 9.64
CA LYS A 20 7.33 10.19 10.46
C LYS A 20 5.88 10.01 10.93
N ARG A 21 4.91 10.66 10.26
CA ARG A 21 3.48 10.47 10.55
C ARG A 21 2.97 9.29 9.77
N ARG A 22 2.12 8.46 10.39
CA ARG A 22 1.50 7.33 9.71
C ARG A 22 0.58 7.82 8.58
N VAL A 23 0.80 7.32 7.38
CA VAL A 23 -0.13 7.52 6.27
C VAL A 23 -1.28 6.52 6.44
N ARG A 24 -2.46 7.00 6.84
CA ARG A 24 -3.63 6.15 7.03
C ARG A 24 -4.07 5.58 5.68
N GLY A 25 -4.37 4.29 5.65
CA GLY A 25 -4.78 3.61 4.43
C GLY A 25 -3.61 3.10 3.59
N LEU A 26 -2.37 3.54 3.82
CA LEU A 26 -1.22 3.12 3.03
C LEU A 26 -0.42 2.01 3.73
N TRP A 27 -0.15 0.96 2.97
CA TRP A 27 0.58 -0.22 3.42
C TRP A 27 1.70 -0.56 2.44
N GLU A 28 2.79 -1.12 2.92
CA GLU A 28 3.89 -1.63 2.09
C GLU A 28 4.07 -3.13 2.33
N ARG A 29 4.39 -3.86 1.26
CA ARG A 29 4.82 -5.25 1.33
C ARG A 29 5.83 -5.52 0.23
N ASN A 30 7.03 -5.97 0.58
CA ASN A 30 8.13 -6.23 -0.37
C ASN A 30 8.45 -5.05 -1.31
N GLY A 31 8.46 -3.81 -0.80
CA GLY A 31 8.72 -2.63 -1.63
C GLY A 31 7.57 -2.25 -2.58
N THR A 32 6.43 -2.93 -2.52
CA THR A 32 5.20 -2.55 -3.23
C THR A 32 4.22 -1.88 -2.27
N PHE A 33 3.60 -0.79 -2.72
CA PHE A 33 2.61 -0.07 -1.95
C PHE A 33 1.18 -0.51 -2.25
N TYR A 34 0.33 -0.48 -1.23
CA TYR A 34 -1.07 -0.89 -1.27
C TYR A 34 -1.95 0.14 -0.56
N ALA A 35 -3.04 0.55 -1.21
CA ALA A 35 -4.08 1.35 -0.61
C ALA A 35 -5.16 0.46 0.02
N GLN A 36 -5.53 0.75 1.25
CA GLN A 36 -6.66 0.13 1.93
C GLN A 36 -7.92 0.93 1.59
N ILE A 37 -8.84 0.30 0.87
CA ILE A 37 -10.11 0.87 0.44
C ILE A 37 -11.27 0.06 1.03
N THR A 38 -12.41 0.71 1.21
CA THR A 38 -13.67 0.04 1.54
C THR A 38 -14.45 -0.13 0.25
N VAL A 39 -14.63 -1.38 -0.17
CA VAL A 39 -15.42 -1.72 -1.35
C VAL A 39 -16.81 -2.12 -0.89
N SER A 40 -17.84 -1.53 -1.49
CA SER A 40 -19.22 -1.96 -1.29
C SER A 40 -19.59 -2.98 -2.36
N ASP A 41 -20.12 -4.13 -1.94
CA ASP A 41 -20.67 -5.11 -2.85
C ASP A 41 -22.00 -4.59 -3.45
N PRO A 42 -22.14 -4.51 -4.78
CA PRO A 42 -23.32 -3.90 -5.41
C PRO A 42 -24.58 -4.78 -5.32
N GLY A 43 -24.44 -6.10 -5.12
CA GLY A 43 -25.58 -7.01 -5.02
C GLY A 43 -26.13 -7.15 -3.60
N THR A 44 -25.27 -7.04 -2.59
CA THR A 44 -25.62 -7.28 -1.18
C THR A 44 -25.50 -6.05 -0.28
N GLY A 45 -24.91 -4.95 -0.77
CA GLY A 45 -24.63 -3.73 -0.01
C GLY A 45 -23.58 -3.90 1.10
N ARG A 46 -22.95 -5.07 1.20
CA ARG A 46 -21.96 -5.36 2.24
C ARG A 46 -20.66 -4.62 1.96
N LYS A 47 -20.11 -3.97 3.00
CA LYS A 47 -18.82 -3.28 2.93
C LYS A 47 -17.70 -4.22 3.33
N ALA A 48 -16.68 -4.32 2.49
CA ALA A 48 -15.47 -5.09 2.75
C ALA A 48 -14.24 -4.19 2.66
N VAL A 49 -13.35 -4.29 3.65
CA VAL A 49 -12.06 -3.61 3.61
C VAL A 49 -11.08 -4.46 2.80
N ARG A 50 -10.54 -3.90 1.73
CA ARG A 50 -9.56 -4.56 0.85
C ARG A 50 -8.30 -3.71 0.74
N ARG A 51 -7.18 -4.35 0.45
CA ARG A 51 -5.93 -3.68 0.09
C ARG A 51 -5.68 -3.89 -1.39
N VAL A 52 -5.57 -2.82 -2.15
CA VAL A 52 -5.34 -2.82 -3.60
C VAL A 52 -3.93 -2.33 -3.87
N ARG A 53 -3.21 -3.02 -4.76
CA ARG A 53 -1.87 -2.63 -5.18
C ARG A 53 -1.93 -1.26 -5.86
N LEU A 54 -1.05 -0.35 -5.48
CA LEU A 54 -0.89 0.92 -6.19
C LEU A 54 0.03 0.73 -7.38
N GLU A 55 -0.44 1.20 -8.52
CA GLU A 55 0.24 1.07 -9.81
C GLU A 55 0.56 2.46 -10.37
N ASP A 56 1.62 2.55 -11.17
CA ASP A 56 1.95 3.71 -11.98
C ASP A 56 1.04 3.79 -13.22
N GLU A 57 1.23 4.79 -14.07
CA GLU A 57 0.43 4.98 -15.29
C GLU A 57 0.60 3.83 -16.30
N ASN A 58 1.68 3.07 -16.19
CA ASN A 58 2.02 1.95 -17.04
C ASN A 58 1.55 0.59 -16.45
N GLY A 59 0.90 0.59 -15.29
CA GLY A 59 0.45 -0.62 -14.59
C GLY A 59 1.53 -1.32 -13.75
N ASN A 60 2.71 -0.71 -13.60
CA ASN A 60 3.78 -1.26 -12.76
C ASN A 60 3.58 -0.90 -11.29
N PRO A 61 4.06 -1.74 -10.35
CA PRO A 61 4.01 -1.41 -8.93
C PRO A 61 4.74 -0.10 -8.62
N VAL A 62 4.08 0.80 -7.88
CA VAL A 62 4.73 2.01 -7.38
C VAL A 62 5.86 1.61 -6.44
N GLY A 63 7.06 2.15 -6.67
CA GLY A 63 8.27 1.84 -5.90
C GLY A 63 8.65 2.89 -4.86
N THR A 64 7.99 4.05 -4.83
CA THR A 64 8.33 5.15 -3.90
C THR A 64 7.15 5.57 -3.02
N VAL A 65 7.44 5.97 -1.78
CA VAL A 65 6.42 6.45 -0.82
C VAL A 65 5.70 7.70 -1.34
N GLY A 66 6.44 8.66 -1.92
CA GLY A 66 5.87 9.92 -2.40
C GLY A 66 4.84 9.71 -3.51
N GLU A 67 5.17 8.86 -4.48
CA GLU A 67 4.26 8.49 -5.56
C GLU A 67 3.06 7.68 -5.05
N ALA A 68 3.28 6.78 -4.09
CA ALA A 68 2.22 6.01 -3.48
C ALA A 68 1.19 6.89 -2.74
N ILE A 69 1.67 7.93 -2.03
CA ILE A 69 0.79 8.92 -1.39
C ILE A 69 -0.01 9.69 -2.43
N LYS A 70 0.64 10.13 -3.52
CA LYS A 70 -0.01 10.84 -4.64
C LYS A 70 -1.12 9.98 -5.25
N ARG A 71 -0.84 8.72 -5.57
CA ARG A 71 -1.82 7.78 -6.13
C ARG A 71 -2.96 7.49 -5.16
N MET A 72 -2.67 7.25 -3.88
CA MET A 72 -3.71 6.94 -2.89
C MET A 72 -4.66 8.13 -2.65
N THR A 73 -4.15 9.36 -2.69
CA THR A 73 -4.97 10.56 -2.47
C THR A 73 -5.82 10.91 -3.70
N GLY A 74 -5.42 10.45 -4.89
CA GLY A 74 -6.12 10.67 -6.15
C GLY A 74 -7.11 9.56 -6.54
N LEU A 75 -7.32 8.56 -5.69
CA LEU A 75 -8.34 7.51 -5.85
C LEU A 75 -9.71 7.98 -5.31
#